data_AF-A0A371HFS9-F1
#
_entry.id   AF-A0A371HFS9-F1
#
_cell.length_a   1.000
_cell.length_b   1.000
_cell.length_c   1.000
_cell.angle_alpha   90.00
_cell.angle_beta   90.00
_cell.angle_gamma   90.00
#
_symmetry.space_group_name_H-M   'P 1'
#
loop_
_entity.id
_entity.type
_entity.pdbx_description
1 polymer ?
#
loop_
_entity_poly.entity_id
_entity_poly.type
_entity_poly.pdbx_seq_one_letter_code
_entity_poly.pdbx_strand_id
1 'polypeptide(L)'
;MTFPLHHHVETCKEIKFEDVCQMISHELCVALILKHDLPLKFVEYNELRSWIKYLNPYAIPIFRNTSKSDVLKIYMTVAFDLWLSCNTKVYIRLKVVSHAMDKIK
;
A
#
# COMPACT_ATOMS: atom_id res chain seq x y z
N MET A 1 29.75 8.07 -8.08
CA MET A 1 28.57 8.01 -8.97
C MET A 1 27.44 8.72 -8.24
N THR A 2 27.17 9.97 -8.57
CA THR A 2 26.03 10.71 -8.04
C THR A 2 24.78 10.17 -8.73
N PHE A 3 23.85 9.60 -7.96
CA PHE A 3 22.60 9.06 -8.50
C PHE A 3 21.82 10.18 -9.22
N PRO A 4 21.17 9.91 -10.38
CA PRO A 4 20.39 10.91 -11.15
C PRO A 4 19.36 11.68 -10.31
N LEU A 5 18.88 11.06 -9.22
CA LEU A 5 17.98 11.65 -8.24
C LEU A 5 18.53 12.92 -7.59
N HIS A 6 19.83 12.97 -7.26
CA HIS A 6 20.43 14.14 -6.59
C HIS A 6 20.44 15.36 -7.52
N HIS A 7 20.71 15.12 -8.81
CA HIS A 7 20.73 16.17 -9.82
C HIS A 7 19.33 16.75 -10.11
N HIS A 8 18.28 15.93 -10.08
CA HIS A 8 16.90 16.41 -10.28
C HIS A 8 16.40 17.27 -9.11
N VAL A 9 16.67 16.87 -7.86
CA VAL A 9 16.26 17.66 -6.68
C VAL A 9 16.91 19.04 -6.68
N GLU A 10 18.16 19.14 -7.13
CA GLU A 10 18.89 20.41 -7.20
C GLU A 10 18.44 21.31 -8.37
N THR A 11 17.88 20.75 -9.44
CA THR A 11 17.46 21.49 -10.64
C THR A 11 15.97 21.85 -10.67
N CYS A 12 15.10 21.06 -10.02
CA CYS A 12 13.66 21.33 -9.95
C CYS A 12 13.33 22.26 -8.77
N LYS A 13 13.21 23.56 -9.06
CA LYS A 13 13.04 24.61 -8.04
C LYS A 13 11.66 24.68 -7.36
N GLU A 14 10.62 24.00 -7.84
CA GLU A 14 9.29 24.07 -7.22
C GLU A 14 8.53 22.74 -7.33
N ILE A 15 8.91 21.73 -6.54
CA ILE A 15 8.00 20.60 -6.28
C ILE A 15 7.04 21.07 -5.19
N LYS A 16 5.79 21.37 -5.56
CA LYS A 16 4.72 21.65 -4.61
C LYS A 16 4.21 20.32 -4.07
N PHE A 17 4.43 20.06 -2.78
CA PHE A 17 3.89 18.89 -2.12
C PHE A 17 2.47 19.23 -1.65
N GLU A 18 1.47 18.69 -2.34
CA GLU A 18 0.10 18.71 -1.85
C GLU A 18 -0.03 17.78 -0.64
N ASP A 19 -0.97 18.10 0.26
CA ASP A 19 -1.25 17.31 1.45
C ASP A 19 -1.64 15.88 1.05
N VAL A 20 -0.72 14.93 1.25
CA VAL A 20 -0.99 13.52 0.98
C VAL A 20 -1.87 12.96 2.10
N CYS A 21 -3.08 12.56 1.75
CA CYS A 21 -3.94 11.81 2.65
C CYS A 21 -3.31 10.43 2.95
N GLN A 22 -2.76 10.28 4.15
CA GLN A 22 -2.07 9.05 4.56
C GLN A 22 -2.98 7.82 4.50
N MET A 23 -4.27 7.98 4.79
CA MET A 23 -5.23 6.88 4.73
C MET A 23 -5.35 6.31 3.30
N ILE A 24 -5.48 7.18 2.30
CA ILE A 24 -5.57 6.76 0.89
C ILE A 24 -4.25 6.13 0.42
N SER A 25 -3.11 6.67 0.87
CA SER A 25 -1.79 6.08 0.60
C SER A 25 -1.70 4.62 1.09
N HIS A 26 -2.20 4.34 2.29
CA HIS A 26 -2.23 2.98 2.84
C HIS A 26 -3.12 2.05 2.04
N GLU A 27 -4.33 2.49 1.66
CA GLU A 27 -5.25 1.68 0.84
C GLU A 27 -4.64 1.31 -0.51
N LEU A 28 -3.99 2.26 -1.19
CA LEU A 28 -3.30 2.02 -2.46
C LEU A 28 -2.13 1.04 -2.29
N CYS A 29 -1.36 1.19 -1.22
CA CYS A 29 -0.23 0.29 -0.93
C CYS A 29 -0.71 -1.14 -0.65
N VAL A 30 -1.75 -1.31 0.16
CA VAL A 30 -2.33 -2.63 0.45
C VAL A 30 -2.95 -3.25 -0.81
N ALA A 31 -3.65 -2.47 -1.62
CA ALA A 31 -4.18 -2.95 -2.89
C ALA A 31 -3.07 -3.47 -3.82
N LEU A 32 -1.93 -2.79 -3.88
CA LEU A 32 -0.75 -3.23 -4.64
C LEU A 32 -0.21 -4.56 -4.10
N ILE A 33 -0.05 -4.67 -2.78
CA ILE A 33 0.43 -5.89 -2.11
C ILE A 33 -0.46 -7.09 -2.44
N LEU A 34 -1.78 -6.90 -2.34
CA LEU A 34 -2.76 -7.95 -2.61
C LEU A 34 -2.83 -8.32 -4.09
N LYS A 35 -2.80 -7.33 -4.98
CA LYS A 35 -2.93 -7.55 -6.43
C LYS A 35 -1.74 -8.30 -7.02
N HIS A 36 -0.54 -8.05 -6.50
CA HIS A 36 0.71 -8.60 -7.03
C HIS A 36 1.35 -9.67 -6.14
N ASP A 37 0.62 -10.18 -5.13
CA ASP A 37 1.14 -11.19 -4.21
C ASP A 37 2.48 -10.77 -3.55
N LEU A 38 2.64 -9.48 -3.23
CA LEU A 38 3.88 -8.99 -2.61
C LEU A 38 3.95 -9.37 -1.13
N PRO A 39 5.13 -9.64 -0.56
CA PRO A 39 5.23 -9.92 0.86
C PRO A 39 4.97 -8.65 1.68
N LEU A 40 4.37 -8.75 2.87
CA LEU A 40 4.07 -7.56 3.70
C LEU A 40 5.32 -6.73 4.06
N LYS A 41 6.52 -7.34 4.06
CA LYS A 41 7.81 -6.64 4.23
C LYS A 41 8.15 -5.69 3.07
N PHE A 42 7.45 -5.78 1.94
CA PHE A 42 7.65 -4.93 0.76
C PHE A 42 7.61 -3.44 1.11
N VAL A 43 6.71 -3.02 2.02
CA VAL A 43 6.58 -1.63 2.48
C VAL A 43 7.82 -1.10 3.22
N GLU A 44 8.71 -1.99 3.65
CA GLU A 44 9.90 -1.68 4.42
C GLU A 44 11.17 -1.62 3.55
N TYR A 45 11.05 -1.83 2.24
CA TYR A 45 12.20 -1.79 1.33
C TYR A 45 12.77 -0.36 1.28
N ASN A 46 14.09 -0.24 1.42
CA ASN A 46 14.76 1.05 1.51
C ASN A 46 14.61 1.86 0.22
N GLU A 47 14.61 1.18 -0.93
CA GLU A 47 14.43 1.75 -2.26
C GLU A 47 13.02 2.32 -2.42
N LEU A 48 12.00 1.58 -1.95
CA LEU A 48 10.61 2.03 -1.95
C LEU A 48 10.42 3.25 -1.05
N ARG A 49 10.99 3.23 0.16
CA ARG A 49 10.94 4.37 1.08
C ARG A 49 11.65 5.60 0.54
N SER A 50 12.81 5.40 -0.09
CA SER A 50 13.56 6.47 -0.75
C SER A 50 12.77 7.06 -1.91
N TRP A 51 12.09 6.22 -2.68
CA TRP A 51 11.19 6.65 -3.76
C TRP A 51 9.99 7.45 -3.24
N ILE A 52 9.29 6.96 -2.21
CA ILE A 52 8.15 7.67 -1.60
C ILE A 52 8.60 9.01 -1.01
N LYS A 53 9.75 9.05 -0.32
CA LYS A 53 10.30 10.27 0.30
C LYS A 53 10.76 11.29 -0.74
N TYR A 54 11.22 10.82 -1.89
CA TYR A 54 11.52 11.67 -3.04
C TYR A 54 10.24 12.31 -3.62
N LEU A 55 9.14 11.54 -3.72
CA LEU A 55 7.85 12.06 -4.19
C LEU A 55 7.20 13.02 -3.19
N ASN A 56 7.27 12.73 -1.90
CA ASN A 56 6.83 13.63 -0.84
C ASN A 56 7.67 13.43 0.44
N PRO A 57 8.46 14.43 0.88
CA PRO A 57 9.31 14.32 2.06
C PRO A 57 8.53 14.20 3.37
N TYR A 58 7.26 14.63 3.38
CA TYR A 58 6.34 14.54 4.52
C TYR A 58 5.54 13.23 4.56
N ALA A 59 5.69 12.35 3.57
CA ALA A 59 5.03 11.06 3.57
C ALA A 59 5.51 10.19 4.74
N ILE A 60 4.56 9.67 5.52
CA ILE A 60 4.87 8.77 6.63
C ILE A 60 5.07 7.36 6.06
N PRO A 61 6.20 6.69 6.36
CA PRO A 61 6.44 5.35 5.88
C PRO A 61 5.46 4.36 6.50
N ILE A 62 4.96 3.44 5.68
CA ILE A 62 4.13 2.33 6.13
C ILE A 62 5.03 1.25 6.73
N PHE A 63 4.60 0.67 7.84
CA PHE A 63 5.27 -0.45 8.50
C PHE A 63 4.53 -1.76 8.24
N ARG A 64 5.24 -2.88 8.36
CA ARG A 64 4.66 -4.22 8.15
C ARG A 64 3.44 -4.46 9.03
N ASN A 65 3.49 -4.08 10.32
CA ASN A 65 2.38 -4.28 11.25
C ASN A 65 1.16 -3.44 10.89
N THR A 66 1.38 -2.22 10.41
CA THR A 66 0.31 -1.35 9.91
C THR A 66 -0.32 -1.96 8.66
N SER A 67 0.50 -2.42 7.72
CA SER A 67 0.03 -3.11 6.50
C SER A 67 -0.77 -4.37 6.86
N LYS A 68 -0.33 -5.14 7.86
CA LYS A 68 -1.06 -6.31 8.37
C LYS A 68 -2.45 -5.93 8.90
N SER A 69 -2.52 -4.87 9.70
CA SER A 69 -3.78 -4.33 10.23
C SER A 69 -4.71 -3.83 9.12
N ASP A 70 -4.16 -3.13 8.13
CA ASP A 70 -4.93 -2.58 7.02
C ASP A 70 -5.46 -3.68 6.07
N VAL A 71 -4.66 -4.73 5.81
CA VAL A 71 -5.14 -5.94 5.13
C VAL A 71 -6.26 -6.62 5.92
N LEU A 72 -6.13 -6.73 7.24
CA LEU A 72 -7.17 -7.31 8.11
C LEU A 72 -8.47 -6.50 8.08
N LYS A 73 -8.39 -5.16 8.09
CA LYS A 73 -9.57 -4.30 7.98
C LYS A 73 -10.28 -4.52 6.65
N ILE A 74 -9.55 -4.52 5.54
CA ILE A 74 -10.13 -4.80 4.21
C ILE A 74 -10.78 -6.19 4.19
N TYR A 75 -10.12 -7.20 4.78
CA TYR A 75 -10.71 -8.52 4.93
C TYR A 75 -12.04 -8.47 5.69
N MET A 76 -12.09 -7.81 6.85
CA MET A 76 -13.30 -7.72 7.67
C MET A 76 -14.43 -6.99 6.94
N THR A 77 -14.13 -5.87 6.28
CA THR A 77 -15.11 -5.13 5.47
C THR A 77 -15.65 -5.98 4.33
N VAL A 78 -14.77 -6.66 3.58
CA VAL A 78 -15.19 -7.54 2.50
C VAL A 78 -15.99 -8.73 3.03
N ALA A 79 -15.58 -9.35 4.13
CA ALA A 79 -16.30 -10.46 4.74
C ALA A 79 -17.69 -10.03 5.24
N PHE A 80 -17.82 -8.83 5.78
CA PHE A 80 -19.10 -8.23 6.18
C PHE A 80 -19.99 -7.93 4.97
N ASP A 81 -19.45 -7.32 3.91
CA ASP A 81 -20.15 -7.10 2.65
C ASP A 81 -20.68 -8.42 2.06
N LEU A 82 -19.86 -9.47 2.09
CA LEU A 82 -20.22 -10.80 1.59
C LEU A 82 -21.29 -11.46 2.47
N TRP A 83 -21.25 -11.26 3.79
CA TRP A 83 -22.29 -11.73 4.70
C TRP A 83 -23.64 -11.03 4.43
N LEU A 84 -23.61 -9.74 4.07
CA LEU A 84 -24.82 -8.99 3.70
C LEU A 84 -25.32 -9.29 2.27
N SER A 85 -24.46 -9.76 1.38
CA SER A 85 -24.77 -10.00 -0.03
C SER A 85 -24.63 -11.48 -0.41
N CYS A 86 -25.65 -12.27 -0.10
CA CYS A 86 -25.81 -13.65 -0.59
C CYS A 86 -25.99 -13.71 -2.13
N ASN A 87 -25.01 -13.32 -2.96
CA ASN A 87 -25.14 -13.36 -4.42
C ASN A 87 -23.82 -13.55 -5.21
N THR A 88 -23.90 -14.29 -6.33
CA THR A 88 -22.85 -15.02 -7.07
C THR A 88 -21.62 -14.24 -7.60
N LYS A 89 -21.49 -12.93 -7.41
CA LYS A 89 -20.25 -12.15 -7.73
C LYS A 89 -19.10 -12.39 -6.72
N VAL A 90 -19.34 -13.22 -5.71
CA VAL A 90 -18.49 -13.53 -4.56
C VAL A 90 -17.16 -14.24 -4.90
N TYR A 91 -17.07 -14.97 -6.00
CA TYR A 91 -15.93 -15.88 -6.27
C TYR A 91 -14.58 -15.19 -6.55
N ILE A 92 -14.57 -13.99 -7.14
CA ILE A 92 -13.31 -13.28 -7.45
C ILE A 92 -12.79 -12.57 -6.19
N ARG A 93 -13.69 -12.01 -5.36
CA ARG A 93 -13.34 -11.33 -4.10
C ARG A 93 -12.81 -12.32 -3.05
N LEU A 94 -13.36 -13.54 -2.98
CA LEU A 94 -12.88 -14.61 -2.08
C LEU A 94 -11.46 -15.11 -2.39
N LYS A 95 -11.03 -15.15 -3.66
CA LYS A 95 -9.67 -15.58 -4.02
C LYS A 95 -8.60 -14.59 -3.55
N VAL A 96 -8.85 -13.29 -3.69
CA VAL A 96 -7.95 -12.25 -3.19
C VAL A 96 -7.87 -12.28 -1.65
N VAL A 97 -8.99 -12.58 -1.00
CA VAL A 97 -9.17 -12.58 0.45
C VAL A 97 -8.54 -13.81 1.13
N SER A 98 -8.68 -15.01 0.56
CA SER A 98 -8.01 -16.23 1.07
C SER A 98 -6.49 -16.13 0.95
N HIS A 99 -6.02 -15.61 -0.18
CA HIS A 99 -4.61 -15.36 -0.43
C HIS A 99 -4.01 -14.27 0.48
N ALA A 100 -4.78 -13.23 0.80
CA ALA A 100 -4.41 -12.22 1.79
C ALA A 100 -4.22 -12.79 3.20
N MET A 101 -5.08 -13.73 3.61
CA MET A 101 -5.04 -14.41 4.90
C MET A 101 -3.78 -15.27 5.07
N ASP A 102 -3.28 -15.90 4.00
CA ASP A 102 -2.04 -16.67 4.05
C ASP A 102 -0.79 -15.81 4.29
N LYS A 103 -0.84 -14.51 3.94
CA LYS A 103 0.25 -13.55 4.19
C LYS A 103 0.31 -13.01 5.62
N ILE A 104 -0.73 -13.26 6.42
CA ILE A 104 -0.86 -12.77 7.81
C ILE A 104 -0.25 -13.75 8.82
N LYS A 105 -0.14 -15.04 8.46
CA LYS A 105 0.55 -16.09 9.24
C LYS A 105 2.06 -15.83 9.30
#